data_AF-A0A920CS34-F1
#
_entry.id   AF-A0A920CS34-F1
#
_cell.length_a   1.000
_cell.length_b   1.000
_cell.length_c   1.000
_cell.angle_alpha   90.00
_cell.angle_beta   90.00
_cell.angle_gamma   90.00
#
_symmetry.space_group_name_H-M   'P 1'
#
loop_
_entity.id
_entity.type
_entity.pdbx_description
1 polymer ?
#
loop_
_entity_poly.entity_id
_entity_poly.type
_entity_poly.pdbx_seq_one_letter_code
_entity_poly.pdbx_strand_id
1 'polypeptide(L)'
;MAYATADDYARYGNGSIPPDKLPQALDQASDEIDILTYSRIIGRGFGNLTQFQRDRVIKAVCQHADFRFQYGAFLDVPFSGYGAGSISMSFGKDQGSGAGEVQSSSAVLNLLKATGLMDRRLC
;
A
#
# COMPACT_ATOMS: atom_id res chain seq x y z
N MET A 1 9.01 9.50 -5.05
CA MET A 1 8.52 10.81 -4.55
C MET A 1 7.22 10.54 -3.82
N ALA A 2 7.16 10.84 -2.54
CA ALA A 2 5.97 10.56 -1.74
C ALA A 2 4.75 11.37 -2.20
N TYR A 3 3.59 10.71 -2.34
CA TYR A 3 2.32 11.38 -2.64
C TYR A 3 1.69 12.05 -1.41
N ALA A 4 2.14 11.68 -0.21
CA ALA A 4 1.65 12.20 1.06
C ALA A 4 2.76 12.93 1.82
N THR A 5 2.38 13.98 2.54
CA THR A 5 3.29 14.74 3.42
C THR A 5 3.18 14.29 4.87
N ALA A 6 4.07 14.77 5.73
CA ALA A 6 3.99 14.52 7.17
C ALA A 6 2.69 15.05 7.81
N ASP A 7 2.12 16.15 7.29
CA ASP A 7 0.83 16.68 7.76
C ASP A 7 -0.32 15.75 7.37
N ASP A 8 -0.29 15.20 6.15
CA ASP A 8 -1.27 14.22 5.69
C ASP A 8 -1.21 12.94 6.52
N TYR A 9 0.00 12.52 6.90
CA TYR A 9 0.20 11.39 7.79
C TYR A 9 -0.34 11.65 9.20
N ALA A 10 -0.17 12.85 9.74
CA ALA A 10 -0.77 13.22 11.03
C ALA A 10 -2.31 13.18 11.00
N ARG A 11 -2.94 13.38 9.84
CA ARG A 11 -4.39 13.35 9.66
C ARG A 11 -4.97 11.96 9.39
N TYR A 12 -4.25 11.12 8.65
CA TYR A 12 -4.77 9.86 8.10
C TYR A 12 -4.01 8.61 8.54
N GLY A 13 -2.79 8.77 9.06
CA GLY A 13 -2.00 7.71 9.65
C GLY A 13 -2.35 7.50 11.13
N ASN A 14 -1.77 6.45 11.71
CA ASN A 14 -1.99 6.07 13.11
C ASN A 14 -0.88 6.57 14.07
N GLY A 15 0.14 7.25 13.54
CA GLY A 15 1.26 7.79 14.33
C GLY A 15 2.27 6.75 14.81
N SER A 16 2.27 5.54 14.25
CA SER A 16 3.22 4.47 14.65
C SER A 16 4.63 4.70 14.12
N ILE A 17 4.78 5.47 13.04
CA ILE A 17 6.07 5.67 12.39
C ILE A 17 6.82 6.84 13.04
N PRO A 18 8.07 6.66 13.49
CA PRO A 18 8.90 7.75 14.01
C PRO A 18 9.15 8.83 12.95
N PRO A 19 9.23 10.13 13.34
CA PRO A 19 9.39 11.24 12.40
C PRO A 19 10.67 11.12 11.54
N ASP A 20 11.74 10.54 12.09
CA ASP A 20 13.00 10.31 11.37
C ASP A 20 12.88 9.29 10.22
N LYS A 21 11.96 8.32 10.35
CA LYS A 21 11.72 7.26 9.36
C LYS A 21 10.51 7.53 8.47
N LEU A 22 9.67 8.48 8.87
CA LEU A 22 8.45 8.86 8.15
C LEU A 22 8.69 9.21 6.67
N PRO A 23 9.66 10.06 6.28
CA PRO A 23 9.82 10.41 4.86
C PRO A 23 10.17 9.20 4.00
N GLN A 24 11.03 8.30 4.50
CA GLN A 24 11.40 7.08 3.79
C GLN A 24 10.22 6.10 3.70
N ALA A 25 9.44 5.94 4.78
CA ALA A 25 8.29 5.07 4.81
C ALA A 25 7.18 5.54 3.85
N LEU A 26 6.94 6.85 3.77
CA LEU A 26 5.97 7.43 2.84
C LEU A 26 6.41 7.31 1.38
N ASP A 27 7.71 7.45 1.10
CA ASP A 27 8.24 7.29 -0.26
C ASP A 27 8.09 5.83 -0.72
N GLN A 28 8.51 4.87 0.11
CA GLN A 28 8.36 3.45 -0.18
C GLN A 28 6.89 3.03 -0.32
N ALA A 29 6.01 3.53 0.56
CA ALA A 29 4.58 3.28 0.44
C ALA A 29 4.01 3.87 -0.85
N SER A 30 4.50 5.02 -1.32
CA SER A 30 4.07 5.63 -2.57
C SER A 30 4.46 4.79 -3.78
N ASP A 31 5.69 4.26 -3.81
CA ASP A 31 6.16 3.36 -4.86
C ASP A 31 5.32 2.07 -4.91
N GLU A 32 4.99 1.49 -3.75
CA GLU A 32 4.12 0.32 -3.66
C GLU A 32 2.69 0.62 -4.13
N ILE A 33 2.15 1.81 -3.82
CA ILE A 33 0.85 2.28 -4.34
C ILE A 33 0.88 2.45 -5.86
N ASP A 34 2.00 2.90 -6.43
CA ASP A 34 2.16 2.93 -7.88
C ASP A 34 2.10 1.53 -8.48
N ILE A 35 2.78 0.56 -7.89
CA ILE A 35 2.70 -0.85 -8.35
C ILE A 35 1.26 -1.36 -8.30
N LEU A 36 0.54 -1.11 -7.18
CA LEU A 36 -0.86 -1.51 -7.00
C LEU A 36 -1.81 -0.85 -8.01
N THR A 37 -1.46 0.34 -8.50
CA THR A 37 -2.23 1.08 -9.50
C THR A 37 -1.67 0.93 -10.92
N TYR A 38 -0.82 -0.08 -11.17
CA TYR A 38 -0.19 -0.34 -12.47
C TYR A 38 0.55 0.88 -13.04
N SER A 39 1.16 1.68 -12.15
CA SER A 39 1.89 2.92 -12.43
C SER A 39 1.06 3.97 -13.17
N ARG A 40 -0.28 3.91 -13.08
CA ARG A 40 -1.18 4.85 -13.76
C ARG A 40 -1.16 6.25 -13.16
N ILE A 41 -0.84 6.37 -11.88
CA ILE A 41 -0.67 7.67 -11.22
C ILE A 41 0.53 8.39 -11.85
N ILE A 42 1.66 7.70 -12.02
CA ILE A 42 2.84 8.22 -12.73
C ILE A 42 2.47 8.56 -14.18
N GLY A 43 1.81 7.64 -14.89
CA GLY A 43 1.48 7.82 -16.32
C GLY A 43 0.52 8.98 -16.58
N ARG A 44 -0.45 9.23 -15.69
CA ARG A 44 -1.36 10.38 -15.80
C ARG A 44 -0.79 11.66 -15.18
N GLY A 45 0.14 11.53 -14.24
CA GLY A 45 0.61 12.61 -13.38
C GLY A 45 -0.33 12.84 -12.20
N PHE A 46 0.21 12.85 -10.98
CA PHE A 46 -0.57 13.02 -9.75
C PHE A 46 -1.41 14.32 -9.74
N GLY A 47 -0.89 15.41 -10.31
CA GLY A 47 -1.61 16.68 -10.42
C GLY A 47 -2.82 16.66 -11.37
N ASN A 48 -2.87 15.70 -12.31
CA ASN A 48 -3.97 15.54 -13.27
C ASN A 48 -5.10 14.67 -12.72
N LEU A 49 -4.94 14.10 -11.53
CA LEU A 49 -5.99 13.35 -10.84
C LEU A 49 -7.03 14.29 -10.23
N THR A 50 -8.28 13.84 -10.21
CA THR A 50 -9.34 14.55 -9.49
C THR A 50 -8.99 14.70 -8.01
N GLN A 51 -9.54 15.72 -7.34
CA GLN A 51 -9.31 15.92 -5.90
C GLN A 51 -9.69 14.66 -5.10
N PHE A 52 -10.83 14.04 -5.44
CA PHE A 52 -11.26 12.79 -4.84
C PHE A 52 -10.23 11.66 -4.99
N GLN A 53 -9.65 11.48 -6.19
CA GLN A 53 -8.64 10.45 -6.42
C GLN A 53 -7.35 10.76 -5.64
N ARG A 54 -6.90 12.01 -5.63
CA ARG A 54 -5.73 12.44 -4.85
C ARG A 54 -5.92 12.18 -3.36
N ASP A 55 -7.06 12.58 -2.80
CA ASP A 55 -7.37 12.35 -1.39
C ASP A 55 -7.37 10.86 -1.02
N ARG A 56 -7.86 10.00 -1.92
CA ARG A 56 -7.86 8.55 -1.72
C ARG A 56 -6.45 7.95 -1.81
N VAL A 57 -5.63 8.43 -2.74
CA VAL A 57 -4.23 8.01 -2.87
C VAL A 57 -3.42 8.43 -1.64
N ILE A 58 -3.57 9.67 -1.17
CA ILE A 58 -2.91 10.17 0.05
C ILE A 58 -3.28 9.31 1.25
N LYS A 59 -4.58 9.05 1.46
CA LYS A 59 -5.05 8.17 2.53
C LYS A 59 -4.49 6.75 2.41
N ALA A 60 -4.45 6.22 1.20
CA ALA A 60 -3.91 4.89 0.93
C ALA A 60 -2.41 4.83 1.26
N VAL A 61 -1.61 5.84 0.88
CA VAL A 61 -0.18 5.92 1.20
C VAL A 61 0.04 5.98 2.72
N CYS A 62 -0.70 6.83 3.45
CA CYS A 62 -0.53 6.93 4.91
C CYS A 62 -0.85 5.59 5.61
N GLN A 63 -1.98 4.96 5.26
CA GLN A 63 -2.39 3.68 5.84
C GLN A 63 -1.48 2.53 5.42
N HIS A 64 -0.95 2.57 4.20
CA HIS A 64 -0.04 1.56 3.69
C HIS A 64 1.35 1.67 4.32
N ALA A 65 1.83 2.89 4.58
CA ALA A 65 3.05 3.12 5.35
C ALA A 65 2.93 2.53 6.76
N ASP A 66 1.79 2.70 7.44
CA ASP A 66 1.54 2.11 8.76
C ASP A 66 1.53 0.59 8.72
N PHE A 67 0.89 0.02 7.70
CA PHE A 67 0.86 -1.42 7.48
C PHE A 67 2.28 -1.96 7.24
N ARG A 68 3.06 -1.30 6.39
CA ARG A 68 4.44 -1.69 6.09
C ARG A 68 5.35 -1.54 7.30
N PHE A 69 5.14 -0.54 8.16
CA PHE A 69 5.93 -0.39 9.39
C PHE A 69 5.62 -1.48 10.41
N GLN A 70 4.35 -1.84 10.58
CA GLN A 70 3.92 -2.88 11.53
C GLN A 70 4.23 -4.29 11.06
N TYR A 71 4.02 -4.57 9.78
CA TYR A 71 4.13 -5.92 9.21
C TYR A 71 5.34 -6.11 8.30
N GLY A 72 6.13 -5.07 8.03
CA GLY A 72 7.27 -5.11 7.11
C GLY A 72 8.29 -6.19 7.46
N ALA A 73 8.61 -6.35 8.74
CA ALA A 73 9.51 -7.40 9.23
C ALA A 73 8.95 -8.82 9.03
N PHE A 74 7.62 -8.99 8.96
CA PHE A 74 6.95 -10.27 8.71
C PHE A 74 6.69 -10.52 7.22
N LEU A 75 6.74 -9.50 6.39
CA LEU A 75 6.58 -9.59 4.94
C LEU A 75 7.92 -9.89 4.23
N ASP A 76 9.04 -9.48 4.82
CA ASP A 76 10.39 -9.66 4.27
C ASP A 76 11.02 -11.01 4.64
N VAL A 77 10.37 -11.80 5.50
CA VAL A 77 10.76 -13.19 5.70
C VAL A 77 10.34 -14.00 4.47
N PRO A 78 11.27 -14.67 3.77
CA PRO A 78 10.91 -15.60 2.73
C PRO A 78 10.26 -16.79 3.44
N PHE A 79 8.93 -16.77 3.57
CA PHE A 79 8.15 -17.94 3.98
C PHE A 79 8.18 -18.96 2.81
N SER A 80 9.36 -19.48 2.51
CA SER A 80 9.50 -20.77 1.85
C SER A 80 8.92 -21.78 2.83
N GLY A 81 7.71 -22.24 2.52
CA GLY A 81 6.94 -23.14 3.37
C GLY A 81 7.81 -24.26 3.92
N TYR A 82 8.04 -24.24 5.23
CA TYR A 82 8.67 -25.35 5.92
C TYR A 82 7.59 -26.40 6.17
N GLY A 83 7.46 -27.35 5.24
CA GLY A 83 6.67 -28.56 5.44
C GLY A 83 7.40 -29.49 6.40
N ALA A 84 7.06 -29.41 7.69
CA ALA A 84 7.49 -30.40 8.68
C ALA A 84 6.28 -31.22 9.13
N GLY A 85 6.22 -32.49 8.73
CA GLY A 85 5.43 -33.54 9.37
C GLY A 85 3.95 -33.27 9.58
N SER A 86 3.11 -33.63 8.60
CA SER A 86 1.66 -33.88 8.73
C SER A 86 0.74 -32.75 9.20
N ILE A 87 1.24 -31.56 9.52
CA ILE A 87 0.41 -30.39 9.84
C ILE A 87 0.57 -29.33 8.74
N SER A 88 -0.31 -29.39 7.75
CA SER A 88 -0.45 -28.36 6.73
C SER A 88 -1.18 -27.15 7.32
N MET A 89 -0.47 -26.23 7.97
CA MET A 89 -1.01 -24.91 8.29
C MET A 89 -0.99 -24.04 7.02
N SER A 90 -1.99 -24.24 6.16
CA SER A 90 -2.32 -23.27 5.12
C SER A 90 -2.89 -22.04 5.81
N PHE A 91 -2.03 -21.07 6.17
CA PHE A 91 -2.52 -19.75 6.54
C PHE A 91 -3.27 -19.22 5.32
N GLY A 92 -4.60 -19.18 5.46
CA GLY A 92 -5.51 -18.73 4.43
C GLY A 92 -4.98 -17.45 3.81
N LYS A 93 -4.90 -17.48 2.49
CA LYS A 93 -4.53 -16.39 1.60
C LYS A 93 -5.63 -15.30 1.65
N ASP A 94 -5.92 -14.79 2.84
CA ASP A 94 -6.91 -13.76 3.15
C ASP A 94 -6.24 -12.40 3.42
N GLN A 95 -4.98 -12.26 3.04
CA GLN A 95 -4.35 -10.95 2.87
C GLN A 95 -4.40 -10.61 1.38
N GLY A 96 -5.13 -9.53 1.09
CA GLY A 96 -5.48 -9.09 -0.25
C GLY A 96 -4.26 -9.03 -1.15
N SER A 97 -4.16 -9.98 -2.07
CA SER A 97 -3.13 -10.00 -3.11
C SER A 97 -3.44 -8.86 -4.08
N GLY A 98 -2.78 -7.71 -3.88
CA GLY A 98 -2.76 -6.63 -4.84
C GLY A 98 -1.96 -7.00 -6.08
N ALA A 99 -2.04 -6.19 -7.13
CA ALA A 99 -1.23 -6.38 -8.32
C ALA A 99 0.27 -6.27 -7.97
N GLY A 100 1.08 -7.26 -8.38
CA GLY A 100 2.55 -7.19 -8.28
C GLY A 100 3.17 -7.63 -6.95
N GLU A 101 2.76 -8.75 -6.35
CA GLU A 101 3.31 -9.32 -5.09
C GLU A 101 3.26 -8.42 -3.84
N VAL A 102 2.88 -7.15 -3.98
CA VAL A 102 2.68 -6.21 -2.87
C VAL A 102 1.48 -6.67 -2.04
N GLN A 103 1.77 -7.02 -0.78
CA GLN A 103 0.76 -7.32 0.24
C GLN A 103 0.30 -6.02 0.88
N SER A 104 -1.01 -5.78 0.88
CA SER A 104 -1.61 -4.57 1.48
C SER A 104 -2.89 -4.91 2.22
N SER A 105 -3.29 -4.04 3.14
CA SER A 105 -4.56 -4.22 3.86
C SER A 105 -5.76 -4.08 2.91
N SER A 106 -6.84 -4.79 3.21
CA SER A 106 -8.10 -4.70 2.45
C SER A 106 -8.68 -3.28 2.45
N ALA A 107 -8.42 -2.50 3.50
CA ALA A 107 -8.79 -1.10 3.59
C ALA A 107 -8.08 -0.24 2.53
N VAL A 108 -6.75 -0.40 2.38
CA VAL A 108 -5.95 0.29 1.36
C VAL A 108 -6.43 -0.09 -0.04
N LEU A 109 -6.66 -1.38 -0.30
CA LEU A 109 -7.17 -1.83 -1.59
C LEU A 109 -8.58 -1.28 -1.89
N ASN A 110 -9.46 -1.16 -0.89
CA ASN A 110 -10.78 -0.58 -1.09
C ASN A 110 -10.72 0.92 -1.39
N LEU A 111 -9.79 1.66 -0.77
CA LEU A 111 -9.53 3.07 -1.10
C LEU A 111 -9.09 3.23 -2.55
N LEU A 112 -8.15 2.38 -3.00
CA LEU A 112 -7.65 2.42 -4.38
C LEU A 112 -8.70 1.94 -5.40
N LYS A 113 -9.49 0.89 -5.10
CA LYS A 113 -10.59 0.45 -5.97
C LYS A 113 -11.60 1.57 -6.24
N ALA A 114 -11.93 2.36 -5.22
CA ALA A 114 -12.85 3.48 -5.35
C ALA A 114 -12.34 4.58 -6.31
N THR A 115 -11.04 4.64 -6.59
CA THR A 115 -10.47 5.63 -7.53
C THR A 115 -10.60 5.23 -9.00
N GLY A 116 -10.93 3.97 -9.30
CA GLY A 116 -10.90 3.39 -10.65
C GLY A 116 -9.49 3.16 -11.21
N LEU A 117 -8.42 3.58 -10.50
CA LEU A 117 -7.04 3.45 -10.96
C LEU A 117 -6.57 1.99 -11.02
N MET A 118 -7.20 1.10 -10.25
CA MET A 118 -6.92 -0.35 -10.29
C MET A 118 -7.62 -1.09 -11.44
N ASP A 119 -8.57 -0.47 -12.16
CA ASP A 119 -9.38 -1.20 -13.14
C ASP A 119 -8.74 -1.18 -14.54
N ARG A 120 -8.25 -2.34 -14.99
CA ARG A 120 -7.61 -2.51 -16.31
C ARG A 120 -8.54 -2.23 -17.50
N ARG A 121 -9.86 -2.15 -17.29
CA ARG A 121 -10.87 -1.98 -18.36
C ARG A 121 -11.12 -0.54 -18.79
N LEU A 122 -10.69 0.44 -18.00
CA LEU A 122 -10.84 1.86 -18.32
C LEU A 122 -9.53 2.35 -18.98
N CYS A 123 -9.42 2.10 -20.29
CA CYS A 123 -8.40 2.69 -21.16
C CYS A 123 -8.87 4.06 -21.63
#